data_AF-A0A7S3CPY1-F1
#
_entry.id   AF-A0A7S3CPY1-F1
#
_cell.length_a   1.000
_cell.length_b   1.000
_cell.length_c   1.000
_cell.angle_alpha   90.00
_cell.angle_beta   90.00
_cell.angle_gamma   90.00
#
_symmetry.space_group_name_H-M   'P 1'
#
loop_
_entity.id
_entity.type
_entity.pdbx_description
1 polymer ?
#
loop_
_entity_poly.entity_id
_entity_poly.type
_entity_poly.pdbx_seq_one_letter_code
_entity_poly.pdbx_strand_id
1 'polypeptide(L)'
;RVSTFNEALSMLLESIISKFELKEWQQFRDEELWNNPVDRVFKANIDNLKKVYEALFPSFAADSLNQCITLMKDSCNLDFSDKEVRFCFGMSKMTVRDEVKNHQEYEKLRFPEFLEFLGRLASAKFHVM
;
A
#
# COMPACT_ATOMS: atom_id res chain seq x y z
N ARG A 1 -13.65 -32.67 18.14
CA ARG A 1 -12.24 -33.03 18.38
C ARG A 1 -11.68 -33.45 17.04
N VAL A 2 -10.61 -32.83 16.58
CA VAL A 2 -10.03 -33.09 15.25
C VAL A 2 -9.01 -34.23 15.39
N SER A 3 -9.04 -35.20 14.48
CA SER A 3 -8.34 -36.48 14.67
C SER A 3 -6.96 -36.49 14.00
N THR A 4 -6.76 -35.62 13.01
CA THR A 4 -5.50 -35.51 12.26
C THR A 4 -5.10 -34.06 12.03
N PHE A 5 -3.80 -33.82 11.81
CA PHE A 5 -3.30 -32.49 11.45
C PHE A 5 -3.90 -31.95 10.14
N ASN A 6 -4.19 -32.83 9.19
CA ASN A 6 -4.81 -32.45 7.92
C ASN A 6 -6.24 -31.94 8.12
N GLU A 7 -7.07 -32.62 8.91
CA GLU A 7 -8.42 -32.12 9.22
C GLU A 7 -8.35 -30.77 9.93
N ALA A 8 -7.39 -30.58 10.83
CA ALA A 8 -7.25 -29.31 11.57
C ALA A 8 -6.84 -28.17 10.63
N LEU A 9 -5.93 -28.45 9.69
CA LEU A 9 -5.51 -27.51 8.66
C LEU A 9 -6.66 -27.18 7.69
N SER A 10 -7.41 -28.17 7.23
CA SER A 10 -8.56 -27.96 6.35
C SER A 10 -9.62 -27.08 7.00
N MET A 11 -9.98 -27.35 8.25
CA MET A 11 -10.94 -26.52 9.00
C MET A 11 -10.45 -25.08 9.19
N LEU A 12 -9.15 -24.90 9.44
CA LEU A 12 -8.55 -23.56 9.54
C LEU A 12 -8.65 -22.82 8.20
N LEU A 13 -8.22 -23.45 7.11
CA LEU A 13 -8.22 -22.85 5.78
C LEU A 13 -9.64 -22.52 5.31
N GLU A 14 -10.61 -23.39 5.49
CA GLU A 14 -12.02 -23.13 5.16
C GLU A 14 -12.56 -21.92 5.93
N SER A 15 -12.20 -21.77 7.20
CA SER A 15 -12.62 -20.64 8.03
C SER A 15 -12.03 -19.29 7.60
N ILE A 16 -10.86 -19.31 6.94
CA ILE A 16 -10.15 -18.13 6.46
C ILE A 16 -10.59 -17.80 5.03
N ILE A 17 -10.56 -18.78 4.11
CA ILE A 17 -10.86 -18.60 2.69
C ILE A 17 -12.28 -18.09 2.49
N SER A 18 -13.26 -18.62 3.23
CA SER A 18 -14.67 -18.18 3.14
C SER A 18 -14.90 -16.73 3.55
N LYS A 19 -13.96 -16.13 4.30
CA LYS A 19 -14.03 -14.74 4.76
C LYS A 19 -13.00 -13.85 4.06
N PHE A 20 -12.20 -14.42 3.17
CA PHE A 20 -11.16 -13.68 2.47
C PHE A 20 -11.77 -12.97 1.27
N GLU A 21 -11.83 -11.65 1.35
CA GLU A 21 -12.16 -10.81 0.21
C GLU A 21 -10.89 -10.56 -0.59
N LEU A 22 -10.85 -11.11 -1.80
CA LEU A 22 -9.79 -10.80 -2.75
C LEU A 22 -9.94 -9.34 -3.19
N LYS A 23 -8.96 -8.51 -2.84
CA LYS A 23 -8.90 -7.14 -3.36
C LYS A 23 -8.14 -7.12 -4.66
N GLU A 24 -8.85 -6.78 -5.73
CA GLU A 24 -8.30 -6.70 -7.08
C GLU A 24 -7.28 -5.56 -7.18
N TRP A 25 -6.00 -5.95 -7.23
CA TRP A 25 -4.89 -5.00 -7.23
C TRP A 25 -4.90 -4.11 -8.48
N GLN A 26 -5.09 -4.74 -9.64
CA GLN A 26 -5.03 -4.09 -10.95
C GLN A 26 -6.30 -3.28 -11.23
N GLN A 27 -7.47 -3.78 -10.84
CA GLN A 27 -8.75 -3.10 -11.04
C GLN A 27 -8.75 -1.70 -10.41
N PHE A 28 -8.23 -1.56 -9.20
CA PHE A 28 -8.08 -0.25 -8.54
C PHE A 28 -7.28 0.75 -9.40
N ARG A 29 -6.21 0.28 -10.07
CA ARG A 29 -5.39 1.16 -10.90
C ARG A 29 -6.19 1.66 -12.09
N ASP A 30 -6.86 0.74 -12.77
CA ASP A 30 -7.55 1.01 -14.02
C ASP A 30 -8.83 1.85 -13.82
N GLU A 31 -9.56 1.59 -12.74
CA GLU A 31 -10.87 2.21 -12.50
C GLU A 31 -10.78 3.49 -11.64
N GLU A 32 -9.97 3.46 -10.56
CA GLU A 32 -9.98 4.51 -9.54
C GLU A 32 -8.78 5.45 -9.62
N LEU A 33 -7.58 4.94 -9.95
CA LEU A 33 -6.35 5.73 -9.85
C LEU A 33 -5.96 6.40 -11.18
N TRP A 34 -5.94 5.66 -12.29
CA TRP A 34 -5.35 6.10 -13.56
C TRP A 34 -6.41 6.75 -14.45
N ASN A 35 -7.14 7.70 -13.87
CA ASN A 35 -8.16 8.47 -14.57
C ASN A 35 -7.81 9.97 -14.63
N ASN A 36 -8.42 10.67 -15.59
CA ASN A 36 -8.17 12.10 -15.83
C ASN A 36 -8.44 13.00 -14.61
N PRO A 37 -9.48 12.76 -13.78
CA PRO A 37 -9.66 13.52 -12.54
C PRO A 37 -8.47 13.42 -11.59
N VAL A 38 -8.01 12.21 -11.27
CA VAL A 38 -6.89 11.98 -10.33
C VAL A 38 -5.58 12.50 -10.90
N ASP A 39 -5.31 12.25 -12.18
CA ASP A 39 -4.11 12.75 -12.87
C ASP A 39 -4.00 14.28 -12.81
N ARG A 40 -5.12 15.00 -13.00
CA ARG A 40 -5.14 16.47 -12.87
C ARG A 40 -4.78 16.94 -11.47
N VAL A 41 -5.28 16.27 -10.43
CA VAL A 41 -4.96 16.59 -9.03
C VAL A 41 -3.47 16.35 -8.75
N PHE A 42 -2.92 15.22 -9.18
CA PHE A 42 -1.50 14.94 -9.00
C PHE A 42 -0.62 15.92 -9.76
N LYS A 43 -0.92 16.21 -11.03
CA LYS A 43 -0.15 17.16 -11.84
C LYS A 43 -0.18 18.58 -11.27
N ALA A 44 -1.33 19.03 -10.78
CA ALA A 44 -1.46 20.35 -10.15
C ALA A 44 -0.60 20.48 -8.88
N ASN A 45 -0.30 19.37 -8.20
CA ASN A 45 0.43 19.36 -6.93
C ASN A 45 1.81 18.69 -7.03
N ILE A 46 2.27 18.35 -8.24
CA ILE A 46 3.38 17.43 -8.45
C ILE A 46 4.69 17.93 -7.82
N ASP A 47 4.94 19.23 -7.87
CA ASP A 47 6.16 19.83 -7.33
C ASP A 47 6.19 19.78 -5.80
N ASN A 48 5.02 19.97 -5.15
CA ASN A 48 4.91 19.84 -3.70
C ASN A 48 5.01 18.37 -3.27
N LEU A 49 4.39 17.46 -4.03
CA LEU A 49 4.47 16.03 -3.77
C LEU A 49 5.90 15.50 -3.90
N LYS A 50 6.67 15.98 -4.88
CA LYS A 50 8.11 15.66 -5.00
C LYS A 50 8.89 16.12 -3.79
N LYS A 51 8.68 17.36 -3.31
CA LYS A 51 9.35 17.86 -2.10
C LYS A 51 9.05 17.01 -0.87
N VAL A 52 7.79 16.62 -0.69
CA VAL A 52 7.39 15.72 0.41
C VAL A 52 8.06 14.37 0.27
N TYR A 53 8.04 13.79 -0.92
CA TYR A 53 8.70 12.52 -1.21
C TYR A 53 10.21 12.57 -0.93
N GLU A 54 10.91 13.59 -1.43
CA GLU A 54 12.36 13.76 -1.23
C GLU A 54 12.72 13.99 0.23
N ALA A 55 11.87 14.68 0.99
CA ALA A 55 12.06 14.89 2.43
C ALA A 55 11.88 13.60 3.24
N LEU A 56 10.95 12.73 2.85
CA LEU A 56 10.64 11.48 3.55
C LEU A 56 11.56 10.33 3.16
N PHE A 57 11.94 10.26 1.89
CA PHE A 57 12.67 9.14 1.29
C PHE A 57 13.99 9.64 0.67
N PRO A 58 14.96 10.10 1.49
CA PRO A 58 16.29 10.42 0.98
C PRO A 58 16.92 9.16 0.37
N SER A 59 17.72 9.31 -0.68
CA SER A 59 18.21 8.24 -1.58
C SER A 59 18.89 7.03 -0.91
N PHE A 60 19.26 7.13 0.36
CA PHE A 60 19.95 6.10 1.15
C PHE A 60 19.06 5.44 2.21
N ALA A 61 17.83 5.92 2.42
CA ALA A 61 16.92 5.36 3.41
C ALA A 61 16.17 4.15 2.83
N ALA A 62 16.37 2.98 3.45
CA ALA A 62 15.65 1.75 3.15
C ALA A 62 14.47 1.50 4.10
N ASP A 63 13.94 2.54 4.75
CA ASP A 63 12.88 2.41 5.76
C ASP A 63 11.56 3.07 5.33
N SER A 64 11.16 2.84 4.08
CA SER A 64 10.03 3.57 3.48
C SER A 64 8.71 3.29 4.20
N LEU A 65 8.52 2.07 4.72
CA LEU A 65 7.28 1.72 5.40
C LEU A 65 7.11 2.45 6.73
N ASN A 66 8.14 2.49 7.58
CA ASN A 66 8.03 3.21 8.84
C ASN A 66 7.87 4.71 8.58
N GLN A 67 8.55 5.27 7.58
CA GLN A 67 8.36 6.67 7.17
C GLN A 67 6.91 6.96 6.74
N CYS A 68 6.27 6.05 6.00
CA CYS A 68 4.86 6.16 5.66
C CYS A 68 3.94 6.09 6.89
N ILE A 69 4.24 5.22 7.87
CA ILE A 69 3.47 5.11 9.12
C ILE A 69 3.60 6.40 9.93
N THR A 70 4.83 6.90 10.11
CA THR A 70 5.12 8.16 10.80
C THR A 70 4.42 9.33 10.12
N LEU A 71 4.49 9.43 8.79
CA LEU A 71 3.77 10.46 8.02
C LEU A 71 2.27 10.45 8.31
N MET A 72 1.66 9.26 8.26
CA MET A 72 0.21 9.09 8.42
C MET A 72 -0.28 9.24 9.86
N LYS A 73 0.59 9.05 10.86
CA LYS A 73 0.26 9.25 12.27
C LYS A 73 0.53 10.67 12.74
N ASP A 74 1.68 11.22 12.36
CA ASP A 74 2.21 12.44 12.99
C ASP A 74 1.90 13.69 12.17
N SER A 75 1.76 13.56 10.84
CA SER A 75 1.60 14.71 9.92
C SER A 75 0.21 14.82 9.32
N CYS A 76 -0.45 13.69 9.05
CA CYS A 76 -1.80 13.65 8.52
C CYS A 76 -2.75 13.22 9.64
N ASN A 77 -3.50 14.16 10.22
CA ASN A 77 -4.50 13.89 11.27
C ASN A 77 -5.72 13.10 10.71
N LEU A 78 -5.48 11.90 10.17
CA LEU A 78 -6.42 11.09 9.38
C LEU A 78 -6.78 9.77 10.05
N ASP A 79 -6.37 9.53 11.30
CA ASP A 79 -6.75 8.35 12.12
C ASP A 79 -6.64 7.01 11.37
N PHE A 80 -5.56 6.80 10.61
CA PHE A 80 -5.30 5.49 10.00
C PHE A 80 -4.68 4.54 11.02
N SER A 81 -5.14 3.29 11.02
CA SER A 81 -4.47 2.23 11.75
C SER A 81 -3.18 1.79 11.03
N ASP A 82 -2.21 1.28 11.78
CA ASP A 82 -0.96 0.73 11.21
C ASP A 82 -1.25 -0.36 10.18
N LYS A 83 -2.33 -1.12 10.37
CA LYS A 83 -2.73 -2.19 9.45
C LYS A 83 -3.16 -1.62 8.11
N GLU A 84 -3.96 -0.55 8.10
CA GLU A 84 -4.41 0.11 6.85
C GLU A 84 -3.25 0.75 6.12
N VAL A 85 -2.34 1.43 6.83
CA VAL A 85 -1.15 2.03 6.21
C VAL A 85 -0.26 0.96 5.61
N ARG A 86 0.02 -0.13 6.34
CA ARG A 86 0.80 -1.27 5.84
C ARG A 86 0.13 -1.93 4.63
N PHE A 87 -1.18 -2.08 4.66
CA PHE A 87 -1.95 -2.63 3.55
C PHE A 87 -1.84 -1.74 2.30
N CYS A 88 -2.09 -0.43 2.43
CA CYS A 88 -1.96 0.52 1.32
C CYS A 88 -0.54 0.57 0.76
N PHE A 89 0.47 0.52 1.64
CA PHE A 89 1.88 0.46 1.25
C PHE A 89 2.17 -0.80 0.43
N GLY A 90 1.80 -1.98 0.95
CA GLY A 90 2.01 -3.25 0.24
C GLY A 90 1.33 -3.29 -1.13
N MET A 91 0.10 -2.78 -1.20
CA MET A 91 -0.66 -2.72 -2.45
C MET A 91 -0.12 -1.66 -3.44
N SER A 92 0.68 -0.70 -2.99
CA SER A 92 1.30 0.31 -3.87
C SER A 92 2.60 -0.13 -4.53
N LYS A 93 3.24 -1.18 -4.01
CA LYS A 93 4.52 -1.69 -4.48
C LYS A 93 4.38 -2.38 -5.83
N MET A 94 5.25 -2.06 -6.79
CA MET A 94 5.34 -2.82 -8.03
C MET A 94 6.22 -4.06 -7.85
N THR A 95 5.91 -5.14 -8.57
CA THR A 95 6.70 -6.38 -8.58
C THR A 95 8.16 -6.11 -8.93
N VAL A 96 9.07 -6.56 -8.07
CA VAL A 96 10.52 -6.52 -8.34
C VAL A 96 10.92 -7.87 -8.94
N ARG A 97 11.63 -7.85 -10.07
CA ARG A 97 11.93 -9.07 -10.83
C ARG A 97 12.84 -10.07 -10.08
N ASP A 98 13.68 -9.59 -9.18
CA ASP A 98 14.59 -10.41 -8.36
C ASP A 98 14.65 -9.84 -6.94
N GLU A 99 13.62 -10.13 -6.14
CA GLU A 99 13.49 -9.66 -4.75
C GLU A 99 14.58 -10.25 -3.83
N VAL A 100 15.05 -11.46 -4.13
CA VAL A 100 16.03 -12.18 -3.29
C VAL A 100 17.40 -11.51 -3.38
N LYS A 101 17.82 -11.07 -4.57
CA LYS A 101 19.10 -10.37 -4.74
C LYS A 101 19.03 -8.88 -4.45
N ASN A 102 17.85 -8.27 -4.56
CA ASN A 102 17.65 -6.82 -4.42
C ASN A 102 16.62 -6.48 -3.34
N HIS A 103 16.78 -7.03 -2.13
CA HIS A 103 15.87 -6.76 -1.01
C HIS A 103 15.75 -5.25 -0.70
N GLN A 104 16.85 -4.51 -0.80
CA GLN A 104 16.85 -3.06 -0.59
C GLN A 104 15.95 -2.30 -1.59
N GLU A 105 15.82 -2.78 -2.83
CA GLU A 105 14.94 -2.17 -3.83
C GLU A 105 13.47 -2.49 -3.57
N TYR A 106 13.19 -3.60 -2.89
CA TYR A 106 11.86 -3.92 -2.41
C TYR A 106 11.44 -2.96 -1.28
N GLU A 107 12.35 -2.64 -0.36
CA GLU A 107 12.08 -1.74 0.76
C GLU A 107 11.96 -0.25 0.36
N LYS A 108 12.57 0.15 -0.76
CA LYS A 108 12.45 1.52 -1.30
C LYS A 108 11.09 1.76 -1.91
N LEU A 109 10.42 2.84 -1.54
CA LEU A 109 9.20 3.30 -2.22
C LEU A 109 9.58 4.28 -3.33
N ARG A 110 9.34 3.94 -4.59
CA ARG A 110 9.58 4.86 -5.72
C ARG A 110 8.50 5.93 -5.79
N PHE A 111 8.79 7.06 -6.42
CA PHE A 111 7.81 8.15 -6.53
C PHE A 111 6.45 7.74 -7.14
N PRO A 112 6.37 6.93 -8.22
CA PRO A 112 5.08 6.44 -8.69
C PRO A 112 4.34 5.55 -7.68
N GLU A 113 5.07 4.75 -6.90
CA GLU A 113 4.51 3.93 -5.82
C GLU A 113 4.02 4.81 -4.67
N PHE A 114 4.70 5.93 -4.39
CA PHE A 114 4.23 6.93 -3.44
C PHE A 114 2.92 7.61 -3.88
N LEU A 115 2.78 7.95 -5.16
CA LEU A 115 1.51 8.48 -5.68
C LEU A 115 0.37 7.44 -5.58
N GLU A 116 0.66 6.18 -5.92
CA GLU A 116 -0.31 5.09 -5.75
C GLU A 116 -0.68 4.88 -4.27
N PHE A 117 0.29 4.93 -3.37
CA PHE A 117 0.07 4.86 -1.92
C PHE A 117 -0.91 5.95 -1.44
N LEU A 118 -0.72 7.20 -1.87
CA LEU A 118 -1.64 8.30 -1.54
C LEU A 118 -3.04 8.06 -2.11
N GLY A 119 -3.15 7.58 -3.34
CA GLY A 119 -4.44 7.23 -3.95
C GLY A 119 -5.16 6.12 -3.19
N ARG A 120 -4.43 5.08 -2.75
CA ARG A 120 -4.99 3.98 -1.94
C ARG A 120 -5.47 4.45 -0.58
N LEU A 121 -4.73 5.33 0.08
CA LEU A 121 -5.15 5.92 1.35
C LEU A 121 -6.42 6.77 1.17
N ALA A 122 -6.48 7.57 0.10
CA ALA A 122 -7.66 8.36 -0.20
C ALA A 122 -8.88 7.46 -0.45
N SER A 123 -8.73 6.37 -1.22
CA SER A 123 -9.78 5.39 -1.43
C SER A 123 -10.18 4.70 -0.11
N ALA A 124 -9.22 4.24 0.70
CA ALA A 124 -9.50 3.59 1.98
C ALA A 124 -10.24 4.48 2.99
N LYS A 125 -10.02 5.80 2.97
CA LYS A 125 -10.64 6.75 3.93
C LYS A 125 -11.95 7.32 3.44
N PHE A 126 -12.04 7.66 2.16
CA PHE A 126 -13.14 8.46 1.61
C PHE A 126 -14.04 7.67 0.67
N HIS A 127 -13.60 6.52 0.18
CA HIS A 127 -14.48 5.56 -0.48
C HIS A 127 -15.07 4.64 0.59
N VAL A 128 -16.33 4.87 0.91
CA VAL A 128 -17.11 3.92 1.71
C VAL A 128 -17.26 2.67 0.85
N MET A 129 -16.60 1.57 1.24
CA MET A 129 -16.97 0.23 0.76
C MET A 129 -18.38 -0.13 1.25
#